data_AF-A0A7C7MG45-F1
#
_entry.id   AF-A0A7C7MG45-F1
#
_cell.length_a   1.000
_cell.length_b   1.000
_cell.length_c   1.000
_cell.angle_alpha   90.00
_cell.angle_beta   90.00
_cell.angle_gamma   90.00
#
_symmetry.space_group_name_H-M   'P 1'
#
loop_
_entity.id
_entity.type
_entity.pdbx_description
1 polymer ?
#
loop_
_entity_poly.entity_id
_entity_poly.type
_entity_poly.pdbx_seq_one_letter_code
_entity_poly.pdbx_strand_id
1 'polypeptide(L)' 'MATSPGDMVTPEEFKLMSDRAGLGMSQQELDELKPLYDMYSHYIQQLHSIDLQAEEIGLNFHPEWPSA' A
#
# COMPACT_ATOMS: atom_id res chain seq x y z
N MET A 1 1.26 -8.04 -9.62
CA MET A 1 1.24 -6.89 -10.54
C MET A 1 1.54 -5.67 -9.69
N ALA A 2 2.80 -5.25 -9.60
CA ALA A 2 3.15 -4.01 -8.91
C ALA A 2 2.80 -2.87 -9.88
N THR A 3 1.88 -1.99 -9.49
CA THR A 3 1.56 -0.81 -10.28
C THR A 3 2.76 0.13 -10.22
N SER A 4 3.28 0.52 -11.39
CA SER A 4 4.41 1.44 -11.49
C SER A 4 4.04 2.80 -10.88
N PRO A 5 5.01 3.52 -10.28
CA PRO A 5 4.79 4.84 -9.71
C PRO A 5 4.50 5.82 -10.85
N GLY A 6 3.22 6.00 -11.17
CA GLY A 6 2.76 6.81 -12.30
C GLY A 6 1.43 6.33 -12.91
N ASP A 7 1.03 5.08 -12.69
CA ASP A 7 -0.29 4.61 -13.15
C ASP A 7 -1.36 5.01 -12.13
N MET A 8 -2.10 6.07 -12.47
CA MET A 8 -3.35 6.36 -11.77
C MET A 8 -4.31 5.20 -11.98
N VAL A 9 -4.88 4.69 -10.88
CA VAL A 9 -5.89 3.63 -10.92
C VAL A 9 -7.06 4.12 -11.77
N THR A 10 -7.42 3.35 -12.79
CA THR A 10 -8.55 3.66 -13.67
C THR A 10 -9.88 3.50 -12.91
N PRO A 11 -10.99 4.10 -13.40
CA PRO A 11 -12.30 3.92 -12.79
C PRO A 11 -12.75 2.44 -12.72
N GLU A 12 -12.41 1.65 -13.74
CA GLU A 12 -12.73 0.22 -13.81
C GLU A 12 -11.97 -0.60 -12.77
N GLU A 13 -10.69 -0.29 -12.58
CA GLU A 13 -9.86 -0.91 -11.54
C GLU A 13 -10.32 -0.50 -10.15
N PHE A 14 -10.68 0.77 -9.96
CA PHE A 14 -11.20 1.27 -8.69
C PHE A 14 -12.51 0.56 -8.30
N LYS A 15 -13.42 0.38 -9.25
CA LYS A 15 -14.65 -0.40 -9.07
C LYS A 15 -14.35 -1.85 -8.70
N LEU A 16 -13.40 -2.48 -9.38
CA LEU A 16 -13.00 -3.85 -9.05
C LEU A 16 -12.39 -3.95 -7.64
N MET A 17 -11.66 -2.93 -7.19
CA MET A 17 -11.10 -2.86 -5.84
C MET A 17 -12.19 -2.68 -4.78
N SER A 18 -13.17 -1.79 -5.01
CA SER A 18 -14.30 -1.60 -4.10
C SER A 18 -15.17 -2.86 -3.99
N ASP A 19 -15.37 -3.56 -5.09
CA ASP A 19 -16.13 -4.81 -5.13
C ASP A 19 -15.40 -5.91 -4.33
N ARG A 20 -14.08 -6.02 -4.49
CA ARG A 20 -13.25 -6.96 -3.72
C ARG A 20 -13.19 -6.64 -2.23
N ALA A 21 -13.26 -5.35 -1.88
CA ALA A 21 -13.37 -4.91 -0.49
C ALA A 21 -14.76 -5.17 0.11
N GLY A 22 -15.72 -5.67 -0.68
CA GLY A 22 -17.09 -5.96 -0.24
C GLY A 22 -17.92 -4.71 0.01
N LEU A 23 -17.53 -3.58 -0.58
CA LEU A 23 -18.17 -2.28 -0.32
C LEU A 23 -19.49 -2.12 -1.08
N GLY A 24 -19.70 -2.85 -2.18
CA GLY A 24 -20.99 -2.92 -2.89
C GLY A 24 -21.54 -1.55 -3.30
N MET A 25 -20.67 -0.63 -3.72
CA MET A 25 -21.00 0.77 -3.99
C MET A 25 -21.70 0.97 -5.33
N SER A 26 -22.60 1.94 -5.38
CA SER A 26 -23.19 2.45 -6.61
C SER A 26 -22.18 3.26 -7.43
N GLN A 27 -22.46 3.49 -8.71
CA GLN A 27 -21.56 4.26 -9.59
C GLN A 27 -21.34 5.69 -9.06
N GLN A 28 -22.39 6.32 -8.52
CA GLN A 28 -22.30 7.66 -7.96
C GLN A 28 -21.36 7.72 -6.74
N GLU A 29 -21.47 6.75 -5.84
CA GLU A 29 -20.57 6.65 -4.67
C GLU A 29 -19.11 6.41 -5.09
N LEU A 30 -18.89 5.62 -6.16
CA LEU A 30 -17.55 5.42 -6.72
C LEU A 30 -16.98 6.72 -7.30
N ASP A 31 -17.80 7.47 -8.04
CA ASP A 31 -17.39 8.74 -8.64
C ASP A 31 -17.07 9.80 -7.57
N GLU A 32 -17.79 9.80 -6.44
CA GLU A 32 -17.53 10.67 -5.30
C GLU A 32 -16.28 10.25 -4.50
N LEU A 33 -16.02 8.95 -4.38
CA LEU A 33 -14.91 8.41 -3.58
C LEU A 33 -13.57 8.40 -4.35
N LYS A 34 -13.61 8.29 -5.69
CA LYS A 34 -12.42 8.20 -6.55
C LYS A 34 -11.42 9.35 -6.36
N PRO A 35 -11.83 10.64 -6.29
CA PRO A 35 -10.89 11.74 -6.05
C PRO A 35 -10.18 11.62 -4.71
N LEU A 36 -10.88 11.14 -3.68
CA LEU A 36 -10.30 10.92 -2.35
C LEU A 36 -9.27 9.79 -2.38
N TYR A 37 -9.60 8.68 -3.07
CA TYR A 37 -8.68 7.59 -3.29
C TYR A 37 -7.41 8.05 -4.03
N ASP A 38 -7.56 8.84 -5.09
CA ASP A 38 -6.44 9.35 -5.89
C ASP A 38 -5.50 10.23 -5.05
N MET A 39 -6.06 11.07 -4.18
CA MET A 39 -5.29 11.88 -3.25
C MET A 39 -4.46 11.00 -2.29
N TYR A 40 -5.07 9.99 -1.67
CA TYR A 40 -4.35 9.10 -0.75
C TYR A 40 -3.33 8.23 -1.47
N SER A 41 -3.66 7.74 -2.66
CA SER A 41 -2.75 6.97 -3.51
C SER A 41 -1.47 7.77 -3.79
N HIS A 42 -1.61 9.07 -4.12
CA HIS A 42 -0.46 9.95 -4.32
C HIS A 42 0.43 10.06 -3.08
N TYR A 43 -0.16 10.26 -1.89
CA TYR A 43 0.63 10.35 -0.65
C TYR A 43 1.32 9.03 -0.29
N ILE A 44 0.67 7.89 -0.52
CA ILE A 44 1.26 6.56 -0.28
C ILE A 44 2.44 6.33 -1.22
N GLN A 45 2.32 6.73 -2.50
CA GLN A 45 3.43 6.66 -3.46
C GLN A 45 4.63 7.49 -3.00
N GLN A 46 4.40 8.67 -2.43
CA GLN A 46 5.48 9.47 -1.84
C GLN A 46 6.15 8.75 -0.67
N LEU A 47 5.40 8.08 0.20
CA LEU A 47 5.99 7.27 1.28
C LEU A 47 6.81 6.09 0.75
N HIS A 48 6.31 5.40 -0.28
CA HIS A 48 7.04 4.29 -0.91
C HIS A 48 8.28 4.74 -1.70
N SER A 49 8.38 6.03 -2.04
CA SER A 49 9.56 6.59 -2.68
C SER A 49 10.73 6.83 -1.71
N ILE A 50 10.50 6.68 -0.40
CA ILE A 50 11.51 6.82 0.63
C ILE A 50 12.34 5.54 0.68
N ASP A 51 13.65 5.66 0.48
CA ASP A 51 14.60 4.60 0.78
C ASP A 51 14.84 4.56 2.29
N LEU A 52 14.22 3.59 2.96
CA LEU A 52 14.31 3.40 4.41
C LEU A 52 15.72 2.98 4.88
N GLN A 53 16.68 2.78 3.95
CA GLN A 53 17.97 2.15 4.19
C GLN A 53 17.81 0.77 4.83
N ALA A 54 18.92 0.09 5.12
CA ALA A 54 18.86 -1.11 5.94
C ALA A 54 18.31 -0.73 7.32
N GLU A 55 17.09 -1.18 7.64
CA GLU A 55 16.67 -1.29 9.03
C GLU A 55 17.78 -2.05 9.76
N GLU A 56 18.30 -1.47 10.85
CA GLU A 56 19.38 -2.07 11.63
C GLU A 56 18.89 -3.45 12.07
N ILE A 57 19.40 -4.51 11.41
CA ILE A 57 19.01 -5.89 11.62
C ILE A 57 19.13 -6.15 13.12
N GLY A 58 18.00 -6.42 13.76
CA GLY A 58 17.89 -6.57 15.20
C GLY A 58 19.02 -7.42 15.76
N LEU A 59 19.57 -6.98 16.89
CA LEU A 59 20.59 -7.68 17.67
C LEU A 59 20.35 -9.20 17.63
N ASN A 60 21.15 -9.90 16.82
CA ASN A 60 21.17 -11.36 16.86
C ASN A 60 21.78 -11.76 18.20
N PHE A 61 20.93 -12.15 19.14
CA PHE A 61 21.35 -12.67 20.43
C PHE A 61 21.98 -14.05 20.21
N HIS A 62 23.31 -14.12 20.37
CA HIS A 62 24.05 -15.37 20.41
C HIS A 62 24.27 -15.74 21.89
N PRO A 63 23.46 -16.63 22.48
CA PRO A 63 23.73 -17.09 23.84
C PRO A 63 24.96 -18.00 23.80
N GLU A 64 26.11 -17.45 24.18
CA GLU A 64 27.28 -18.21 24.57
C GLU A 64 26.94 -18.94 25.89
N TRP A 65 26.34 -20.13 25.80
CA TRP A 65 26.18 -21.00 26.95
C TRP A 65 27.53 -21.61 27.30
N PRO A 66 28.06 -21.46 28.52
CA PRO A 66 29.26 -22.17 28.91
C PRO A 66 28.97 -23.68 28.87
N SER A 67 29.72 -24.40 28.04
CA SER A 67 29.64 -25.86 27.92
C SER A 67 29.91 -26.50 29.28
N ALA A 68 29.00 -27.38 29.70
CA ALA A 68 29.04 -28.15 30.95
C ALA A 68 30.26 -29.06 31.04
#